data_AF-A0A948S2V2-F1
#
_entry.id   AF-A0A948S2V2-F1
#
_cell.length_a   1.000
_cell.length_b   1.000
_cell.length_c   1.000
_cell.angle_alpha   90.00
_cell.angle_beta   90.00
_cell.angle_gamma   90.00
#
_symmetry.space_group_name_H-M   'P 1'
#
loop_
_entity.id
_entity.type
_entity.pdbx_description
1 polymer ?
#
loop_
_entity_poly.entity_id
_entity_poly.type
_entity_poly.pdbx_seq_one_letter_code
_entity_poly.pdbx_strand_id
1 'polypeptide(L)'
;MAIQIDYAKTPFDAATLSQQRHVLVLLEKSCIDLSSLDTLDHLGYADTLKRKLQRLAKPLDSLLKSPLQTESATGCLISWVVIDPQATTFQTHSLLRKAIQPLLDEQAQEIALVINAEQTVVECMSMAAFYVAGVNAAVLPSRKSKAEAEKVLEKITLYPTAQSDKDWQQALAKPVKWTQ
;
A
#
# COMPACT_ATOMS: atom_id res chain seq x y z
N MET A 1 16.33 13.97 3.29
CA MET A 1 15.03 14.45 3.84
C MET A 1 14.37 13.27 4.54
N ALA A 2 13.74 13.46 5.70
CA ALA A 2 13.00 12.37 6.36
C ALA A 2 11.60 12.27 5.77
N ILE A 3 11.13 11.05 5.50
CA ILE A 3 9.77 10.81 5.00
C ILE A 3 8.77 11.09 6.13
N GLN A 4 7.78 11.93 5.86
CA GLN A 4 6.69 12.25 6.77
C GLN A 4 5.65 11.11 6.76
N ILE A 5 5.19 10.71 7.94
CA ILE A 5 4.14 9.70 8.11
C ILE A 5 2.93 10.37 8.75
N ASP A 6 1.83 10.40 8.00
CA ASP A 6 0.57 10.99 8.42
C ASP A 6 -0.53 9.94 8.56
N TYR A 7 -1.53 10.26 9.38
CA TYR A 7 -2.69 9.42 9.62
C TYR A 7 -3.97 10.20 9.29
N ALA A 8 -4.73 9.71 8.31
CA ALA A 8 -5.98 10.34 7.93
C ALA A 8 -7.09 10.01 8.95
N LYS A 9 -7.98 10.99 9.19
CA LYS A 9 -9.12 10.83 10.10
C LYS A 9 -10.36 10.25 9.40
N THR A 10 -10.42 10.37 8.09
CA THR A 10 -11.55 9.93 7.25
C THR A 10 -11.20 8.62 6.55
N PRO A 11 -12.16 7.71 6.40
CA PRO A 11 -11.91 6.46 5.69
C PRO A 11 -11.56 6.74 4.22
N PHE A 12 -10.78 5.85 3.62
CA PHE A 12 -10.45 5.94 2.20
C PHE A 12 -11.66 5.56 1.35
N ASP A 13 -12.17 6.52 0.59
CA ASP A 13 -13.33 6.37 -0.29
C ASP A 13 -13.00 6.77 -1.74
N ALA A 14 -13.98 6.63 -2.65
CA ALA A 14 -13.80 6.99 -4.05
C ALA A 14 -13.51 8.48 -4.25
N ALA A 15 -14.02 9.36 -3.38
CA ALA A 15 -13.74 10.79 -3.42
C ALA A 15 -12.28 11.08 -3.05
N THR A 16 -11.76 10.43 -2.01
CA THR A 16 -10.36 10.52 -1.60
C THR A 16 -9.45 9.97 -2.69
N LEU A 17 -9.80 8.83 -3.30
CA LEU A 17 -9.06 8.25 -4.41
C LEU A 17 -8.91 9.22 -5.59
N SER A 18 -9.93 10.02 -5.88
CA SER A 18 -9.88 11.00 -6.99
C SER A 18 -8.83 12.09 -6.79
N GLN A 19 -8.41 12.35 -5.54
CA GLN A 19 -7.42 13.36 -5.18
C GLN A 19 -6.00 12.78 -5.10
N GLN A 20 -5.87 11.46 -5.06
CA GLN A 20 -4.58 10.79 -4.95
C GLN A 20 -3.97 10.53 -6.33
N ARG A 21 -2.64 10.53 -6.40
CA ARG A 21 -1.90 10.13 -7.60
C ARG A 21 -1.38 8.70 -7.47
N HIS A 22 -0.90 8.33 -6.28
CA HIS A 22 -0.31 7.03 -6.00
C HIS A 22 -0.92 6.43 -4.74
N VAL A 23 -1.46 5.22 -4.88
CA VAL A 23 -2.12 4.49 -3.79
C VAL A 23 -1.51 3.11 -3.67
N LEU A 24 -1.21 2.69 -2.45
CA LEU A 24 -0.80 1.34 -2.10
C LEU A 24 -1.91 0.69 -1.26
N VAL A 25 -2.50 -0.38 -1.77
CA VAL A 25 -3.56 -1.13 -1.08
C VAL A 25 -3.02 -2.48 -0.63
N LEU A 26 -2.99 -2.70 0.68
CA LEU A 26 -2.65 -3.96 1.31
C LEU A 26 -3.94 -4.65 1.75
N LEU A 27 -4.11 -5.89 1.32
CA LEU A 27 -5.21 -6.75 1.73
C LEU A 27 -4.64 -7.89 2.56
N GLU A 28 -5.22 -8.18 3.71
CA GLU A 28 -4.86 -9.37 4.47
C GLU A 28 -5.58 -10.59 3.93
N LYS A 29 -4.83 -11.69 3.72
CA LYS A 29 -5.38 -12.97 3.27
C LYS A 29 -6.52 -13.51 4.15
N SER A 30 -6.46 -13.32 5.48
CA SER A 30 -7.46 -13.88 6.40
C SER A 30 -8.80 -13.13 6.35
N CYS A 31 -8.80 -11.87 5.90
CA CYS A 31 -9.97 -10.99 5.89
C CYS A 31 -10.70 -10.96 4.55
N ILE A 32 -10.17 -11.62 3.53
CA ILE A 32 -10.73 -11.64 2.18
C ILE A 32 -10.92 -13.09 1.72
N ASP A 33 -12.05 -13.37 1.07
CA ASP A 33 -12.19 -14.62 0.34
C ASP A 33 -11.45 -14.52 -1.01
N LEU A 34 -10.31 -15.22 -1.14
CA LEU A 34 -9.53 -15.25 -2.38
C LEU A 34 -10.27 -15.90 -3.57
N SER A 35 -11.37 -16.59 -3.30
CA SER A 35 -12.20 -17.27 -4.31
C SER A 35 -13.26 -16.34 -4.91
N SER A 36 -13.63 -15.27 -4.19
CA SER A 36 -14.68 -14.34 -4.60
C SER A 36 -14.18 -12.91 -4.63
N LEU A 37 -14.38 -12.23 -5.76
CA LEU A 37 -14.04 -10.82 -5.88
C LEU A 37 -15.01 -9.91 -5.09
N ASP A 38 -16.19 -10.40 -4.75
CA ASP A 38 -17.26 -9.63 -4.09
C ASP A 38 -16.89 -9.24 -2.65
N THR A 39 -15.92 -9.95 -2.07
CA THR A 39 -15.30 -9.55 -0.79
C THR A 39 -14.63 -8.18 -0.82
N LEU A 40 -14.47 -7.56 -1.99
CA LEU A 40 -13.86 -6.24 -2.16
C LEU A 40 -14.88 -5.15 -2.48
N ASP A 41 -16.18 -5.45 -2.56
CA ASP A 41 -17.21 -4.46 -2.95
C ASP A 41 -17.36 -3.29 -1.97
N HIS A 42 -16.99 -3.51 -0.70
CA HIS A 42 -16.93 -2.44 0.29
C HIS A 42 -15.85 -1.40 -0.03
N LEU A 43 -14.84 -1.77 -0.82
CA LEU A 43 -13.86 -0.86 -1.38
C LEU A 43 -14.45 -0.33 -2.70
N GLY A 44 -15.13 0.82 -2.65
CA GLY A 44 -15.84 1.43 -3.80
C GLY A 44 -15.00 1.82 -5.02
N TYR A 45 -13.74 1.34 -5.09
CA TYR A 45 -12.78 1.49 -6.18
C TYR A 45 -12.16 0.16 -6.64
N ALA A 46 -12.56 -0.97 -6.04
CA ALA A 46 -12.06 -2.30 -6.40
C ALA A 46 -12.53 -2.80 -7.77
N ASP A 47 -13.55 -2.17 -8.39
CA ASP A 47 -14.02 -2.51 -9.74
C ASP A 47 -12.89 -2.53 -10.78
N THR A 48 -11.93 -1.60 -10.66
CA THR A 48 -10.77 -1.53 -11.55
C THR A 48 -9.88 -2.77 -11.42
N LEU A 49 -9.68 -3.27 -10.20
CA LEU A 49 -8.98 -4.51 -9.90
C LEU A 49 -9.76 -5.72 -10.44
N LYS A 50 -11.07 -5.80 -10.17
CA LYS A 50 -11.92 -6.90 -10.65
C LYS A 50 -11.85 -7.03 -12.17
N ARG A 51 -12.05 -5.93 -12.89
CA ARG A 51 -11.97 -5.89 -14.36
C ARG A 51 -10.59 -6.28 -14.87
N LYS A 52 -9.51 -5.83 -14.21
CA LYS A 52 -8.14 -6.19 -14.61
C LYS A 52 -7.85 -7.67 -14.37
N LEU A 53 -8.28 -8.24 -13.25
CA LEU A 53 -8.13 -9.67 -12.95
C LEU A 53 -8.91 -10.54 -13.94
N GLN A 54 -10.17 -10.19 -14.22
CA GLN A 54 -11.01 -10.86 -15.23
C GLN A 54 -10.37 -10.81 -16.62
N ARG A 55 -9.88 -9.64 -17.04
CA ARG A 55 -9.19 -9.47 -18.33
C ARG A 55 -7.91 -10.28 -18.44
N LEU A 56 -7.19 -10.46 -17.33
CA LEU A 56 -5.97 -11.27 -17.27
C LEU A 56 -6.23 -12.76 -17.01
N ALA A 57 -7.50 -13.15 -16.80
CA ALA A 57 -7.90 -14.48 -16.36
C ALA A 57 -7.09 -14.98 -15.15
N LYS A 58 -6.81 -14.08 -14.19
CA LYS A 58 -6.04 -14.38 -12.98
C LYS A 58 -6.94 -14.38 -11.75
N PRO A 59 -6.77 -15.34 -10.81
CA PRO A 59 -7.49 -15.30 -9.54
C PRO A 59 -6.86 -14.28 -8.58
N LEU A 60 -7.62 -13.91 -7.54
CA LEU A 60 -7.17 -12.95 -6.51
C LEU A 60 -5.97 -13.47 -5.71
N ASP A 61 -5.87 -14.80 -5.54
CA ASP A 61 -4.74 -15.49 -4.92
C ASP A 61 -3.38 -15.18 -5.57
N SER A 62 -3.36 -14.79 -6.84
CA SER A 62 -2.14 -14.44 -7.56
C SER A 62 -1.44 -13.23 -6.95
N LEU A 63 -2.18 -12.35 -6.27
CA LEU A 63 -1.66 -11.19 -5.55
C LEU A 63 -0.80 -11.56 -4.33
N LEU A 64 -0.88 -12.80 -3.84
CA LEU A 64 0.01 -13.31 -2.79
C LEU A 64 1.47 -13.44 -3.25
N LYS A 65 1.69 -13.57 -4.57
CA LYS A 65 3.03 -13.79 -5.15
C LYS A 65 3.51 -12.60 -5.96
N SER A 66 2.58 -11.89 -6.60
CA SER A 66 2.88 -10.75 -7.45
C SER A 66 1.84 -9.66 -7.27
N PRO A 67 2.22 -8.44 -6.88
CA PRO A 67 1.28 -7.33 -6.82
C PRO A 67 0.75 -7.02 -8.21
N LEU A 68 -0.43 -6.40 -8.25
CA LEU A 68 -1.07 -5.96 -9.49
C LEU A 68 -1.33 -4.47 -9.43
N GLN A 69 -0.95 -3.75 -10.47
CA GLN A 69 -1.22 -2.31 -10.56
C GLN A 69 -2.51 -2.08 -11.34
N THR A 70 -3.34 -1.12 -10.97
CA THR A 70 -4.48 -0.66 -11.75
C THR A 70 -4.45 0.85 -11.84
N GLU A 71 -5.21 1.40 -12.76
CA GLU A 71 -5.38 2.84 -12.89
C GLU A 71 -6.84 3.20 -12.62
N SER A 72 -7.06 4.22 -11.80
CA SER A 72 -8.37 4.82 -11.58
C SER A 72 -8.85 5.56 -12.84
N ALA A 73 -10.15 5.80 -12.95
CA ALA A 73 -10.70 6.69 -13.98
C ALA A 73 -10.11 8.11 -13.93
N THR A 74 -9.55 8.51 -12.78
CA THR A 74 -8.90 9.80 -12.57
C THR A 74 -7.39 9.80 -12.89
N GLY A 75 -6.83 8.68 -13.38
CA GLY A 75 -5.40 8.55 -13.65
C GLY A 75 -4.54 8.23 -12.41
N CYS A 76 -5.17 7.90 -11.27
CA CYS A 76 -4.45 7.45 -10.08
C CYS A 76 -3.90 6.03 -10.27
N LEU A 77 -2.61 5.83 -10.02
CA LEU A 77 -1.97 4.51 -10.00
C LEU A 77 -2.20 3.84 -8.64
N ILE A 78 -2.86 2.69 -8.67
CA ILE A 78 -3.16 1.89 -7.48
C ILE A 78 -2.35 0.59 -7.55
N SER A 79 -1.52 0.33 -6.56
CA SER A 79 -0.77 -0.94 -6.45
C SER A 79 -1.43 -1.83 -5.40
N TRP A 80 -1.90 -3.01 -5.82
CA TRP A 80 -2.62 -3.96 -4.98
C TRP A 80 -1.73 -5.11 -4.59
N VAL A 81 -1.77 -5.49 -3.31
CA VAL A 81 -1.03 -6.62 -2.78
C VAL A 81 -1.85 -7.35 -1.73
N VAL A 82 -1.77 -8.69 -1.73
CA VAL A 82 -2.33 -9.51 -0.65
C VAL A 82 -1.18 -10.01 0.22
N ILE A 83 -1.26 -9.78 1.52
CA ILE A 83 -0.27 -10.25 2.50
C ILE A 83 -0.84 -11.47 3.22
N ASP A 84 -0.05 -12.53 3.26
CA ASP A 84 -0.31 -13.69 4.12
C ASP A 84 0.31 -13.41 5.50
N PRO A 85 -0.46 -13.38 6.59
CA PRO A 85 0.08 -13.20 7.95
C PRO A 85 1.07 -14.29 8.35
N GLN A 86 1.02 -15.47 7.71
CA GLN A 86 1.95 -16.58 7.95
C GLN A 86 3.23 -16.45 7.12
N ALA A 87 3.34 -15.46 6.23
CA ALA A 87 4.55 -15.23 5.47
C ALA A 87 5.69 -14.72 6.36
N THR A 88 6.91 -15.13 6.03
CA THR A 88 8.11 -14.61 6.70
C THR A 88 8.29 -13.11 6.39
N THR A 89 8.95 -12.39 7.28
CA THR A 89 9.28 -10.96 7.09
C THR A 89 9.96 -10.70 5.74
N PHE A 90 10.87 -11.58 5.32
CA PHE A 90 11.54 -11.46 4.02
C PHE A 90 10.56 -11.57 2.84
N GLN A 91 9.61 -12.50 2.90
CA GLN A 91 8.59 -12.66 1.85
C GLN A 91 7.67 -11.44 1.80
N THR A 92 7.19 -10.96 2.95
CA THR A 92 6.37 -9.75 3.06
C THR A 92 7.10 -8.52 2.52
N HIS A 93 8.35 -8.29 2.94
CA HIS A 93 9.14 -7.15 2.46
C HIS A 93 9.47 -7.25 0.97
N SER A 94 9.76 -8.45 0.47
CA SER A 94 10.02 -8.66 -0.95
C SER A 94 8.79 -8.38 -1.80
N LEU A 95 7.61 -8.79 -1.33
CA LEU A 95 6.34 -8.55 -2.02
C LEU A 95 5.97 -7.07 -1.99
N LEU A 96 6.10 -6.41 -0.84
CA LEU A 96 5.87 -4.97 -0.70
C LEU A 96 6.83 -4.15 -1.56
N ARG A 97 8.11 -4.54 -1.67
CA ARG A 97 9.08 -3.87 -2.54
C ARG A 97 8.60 -3.90 -3.99
N LYS A 98 8.14 -5.06 -4.47
CA LYS A 98 7.56 -5.18 -5.82
C LYS A 98 6.30 -4.33 -6.00
N ALA A 99 5.52 -4.14 -4.94
CA ALA A 99 4.28 -3.36 -5.00
C ALA A 99 4.57 -1.86 -5.02
N ILE A 100 5.59 -1.41 -4.30
CA ILE A 100 5.99 0.00 -4.20
C ILE A 100 6.81 0.45 -5.41
N GLN A 101 7.59 -0.44 -6.02
CA GLN A 101 8.49 -0.08 -7.13
C GLN A 101 7.80 0.71 -8.26
N PRO A 102 6.65 0.29 -8.80
CA PRO A 102 5.96 1.04 -9.86
C PRO A 102 5.51 2.44 -9.42
N LEU A 103 5.17 2.62 -8.14
CA LEU A 103 4.79 3.93 -7.60
C LEU A 103 6.02 4.86 -7.57
N LEU A 104 7.17 4.34 -7.14
CA LEU A 104 8.41 5.11 -7.10
C LEU A 104 9.01 5.38 -8.49
N ASP A 105 8.80 4.47 -9.45
CA ASP A 105 9.23 4.67 -10.84
C ASP A 105 8.47 5.83 -11.51
N GLU A 106 7.22 6.10 -11.07
CA GLU A 106 6.46 7.30 -11.43
C GLU A 106 6.77 8.53 -10.56
N GLN A 107 7.86 8.50 -9.78
CA GLN A 107 8.29 9.59 -8.89
C GLN A 107 7.21 10.03 -7.89
N ALA A 108 6.51 9.06 -7.28
CA ALA A 108 5.53 9.34 -6.23
C ALA A 108 6.12 10.22 -5.11
N GLN A 109 5.54 11.40 -4.92
CA GLN A 109 5.87 12.32 -3.82
C GLN A 109 5.08 12.00 -2.55
N GLU A 110 3.83 11.58 -2.73
CA GLU A 110 2.93 11.13 -1.68
C GLU A 110 2.37 9.75 -2.04
N ILE A 111 2.36 8.83 -1.07
CA ILE A 111 1.70 7.53 -1.19
C ILE A 111 0.56 7.47 -0.18
N ALA A 112 -0.67 7.28 -0.67
CA ALA A 112 -1.79 6.91 0.17
C ALA A 112 -1.76 5.41 0.45
N LEU A 113 -1.55 5.04 1.71
CA LEU A 113 -1.55 3.66 2.19
C LEU A 113 -2.94 3.29 2.69
N VAL A 114 -3.50 2.21 2.17
CA VAL A 114 -4.78 1.65 2.61
C VAL A 114 -4.56 0.21 3.03
N ILE A 115 -5.04 -0.17 4.21
CA ILE A 115 -4.88 -1.52 4.76
C ILE A 115 -6.25 -2.08 5.09
N ASN A 116 -6.64 -3.16 4.40
CA ASN A 116 -7.82 -3.96 4.71
C ASN A 116 -7.38 -5.25 5.39
N ALA A 117 -7.34 -5.23 6.72
CA ALA A 117 -6.79 -6.30 7.56
C ALA A 117 -7.53 -6.37 8.90
N GLU A 118 -7.32 -7.44 9.66
CA GLU A 118 -7.75 -7.55 11.04
C GLU A 118 -6.97 -6.52 11.87
N GLN A 119 -7.66 -5.89 12.82
CA GLN A 119 -7.11 -4.88 13.71
C GLN A 119 -5.78 -5.29 14.37
N THR A 120 -5.63 -6.57 14.70
CA THR A 120 -4.42 -7.13 15.35
C THR A 120 -3.19 -7.14 14.43
N VAL A 121 -3.37 -7.08 13.12
CA VAL A 121 -2.30 -7.20 12.11
C VAL A 121 -2.03 -5.86 11.39
N VAL A 122 -2.96 -4.91 11.45
CA VAL A 122 -2.82 -3.57 10.82
C VAL A 122 -1.53 -2.86 11.22
N GLU A 123 -1.16 -2.89 12.50
CA GLU A 123 0.08 -2.23 12.98
C GLU A 123 1.32 -2.84 12.32
N CYS A 124 1.44 -4.17 12.32
CA CYS A 124 2.57 -4.87 11.71
C CYS A 124 2.67 -4.61 10.19
N MET A 125 1.54 -4.66 9.49
CA MET A 125 1.49 -4.38 8.05
C MET A 125 1.83 -2.91 7.73
N SER A 126 1.37 -1.97 8.55
CA SER A 126 1.71 -0.55 8.43
C SER A 126 3.21 -0.33 8.59
N MET A 127 3.80 -0.90 9.65
CA MET A 127 5.23 -0.79 9.91
C MET A 127 6.07 -1.38 8.77
N ALA A 128 5.68 -2.55 8.24
CA ALA A 128 6.34 -3.17 7.11
C ALA A 128 6.25 -2.28 5.84
N ALA A 129 5.07 -1.70 5.56
CA ALA A 129 4.88 -0.80 4.44
C ALA A 129 5.74 0.47 4.57
N PHE A 130 5.76 1.11 5.75
CA PHE A 130 6.58 2.30 6.01
C PHE A 130 8.08 1.99 5.88
N TYR A 131 8.54 0.88 6.46
CA TYR A 131 9.93 0.46 6.36
C TYR A 131 10.34 0.22 4.90
N VAL A 132 9.55 -0.56 4.16
CA VAL A 132 9.85 -0.90 2.77
C VAL A 132 9.79 0.34 1.88
N ALA A 133 8.79 1.21 2.05
CA ALA A 133 8.70 2.44 1.29
C ALA A 133 9.89 3.37 1.57
N GLY A 134 10.25 3.55 2.84
CA GLY A 134 11.36 4.39 3.23
C GLY A 134 12.71 3.91 2.72
N VAL A 135 13.00 2.61 2.85
CA VAL A 135 14.26 2.04 2.35
C VAL A 135 14.35 2.09 0.83
N ASN A 136 13.24 1.90 0.10
CA ASN A 136 13.28 1.87 -1.38
C ASN A 136 13.19 3.26 -2.03
N ALA A 137 12.70 4.27 -1.30
CA ALA A 137 12.70 5.66 -1.73
C ALA A 137 13.97 6.42 -1.34
N ALA A 138 14.81 5.88 -0.45
CA ALA A 138 16.05 6.53 -0.05
C ALA A 138 16.98 6.80 -1.25
N VAL A 139 17.51 8.02 -1.30
CA VAL A 139 18.51 8.43 -2.29
C VAL A 139 19.83 7.74 -1.96
N LEU A 140 20.27 6.85 -2.85
CA LEU A 140 21.55 6.16 -2.70
C LEU A 140 22.69 7.04 -3.24
N PRO A 141 23.86 7.07 -2.59
CA PRO A 141 25.02 7.76 -3.12
C PRO A 141 25.41 7.13 -4.46
N SER A 142 25.32 7.89 -5.55
CA SER A 142 25.69 7.44 -6.89
C SER A 142 27.09 7.96 -7.28
N ARG A 143 27.88 7.11 -7.93
CA ARG A 143 29.24 7.44 -8.39
C ARG A 143 29.26 7.95 -9.86
N LYS A 144 28.10 8.11 -10.50
CA LYS A 144 27.96 8.50 -11.92
C LYS A 144 27.59 9.98 -12.04
N SER A 145 28.12 10.66 -13.07
CA SER A 145 28.02 12.12 -13.29
C SER A 145 26.64 12.64 -13.67
N LYS A 146 25.70 11.76 -14.04
CA LYS A 146 24.28 12.11 -14.17
C LYS A 146 23.58 11.61 -12.92
N ALA A 147 23.08 12.54 -12.11
CA ALA A 147 22.17 12.24 -11.02
C ALA A 147 20.95 11.51 -11.62
N GLU A 148 20.81 10.23 -11.30
CA GLU A 148 19.57 9.51 -11.49
C GLU A 148 18.50 10.28 -10.72
N ALA A 149 17.36 10.56 -11.36
CA ALA A 149 16.36 11.47 -10.81
C ALA A 149 16.05 11.08 -9.36
N GLU A 150 16.18 12.04 -8.44
CA GLU A 150 15.98 11.78 -7.02
C GLU A 150 14.63 11.12 -6.81
N LYS A 151 14.61 10.02 -6.05
CA LYS A 151 13.35 9.44 -5.61
C LYS A 151 12.77 10.39 -4.56
N VAL A 152 11.67 11.05 -4.93
CA VAL A 152 11.10 12.22 -4.24
C VAL A 152 10.03 11.82 -3.23
N LEU A 153 10.04 10.62 -2.66
CA LEU A 153 8.99 10.28 -1.68
C LEU A 153 9.18 11.16 -0.44
N GLU A 154 8.22 12.05 -0.20
CA GLU A 154 8.24 12.98 0.93
C GLU A 154 7.25 12.53 2.01
N LYS A 155 6.16 11.88 1.61
CA LYS A 155 5.01 11.64 2.48
C LYS A 155 4.34 10.29 2.26
N ILE A 156 3.95 9.64 3.35
CA ILE A 156 3.06 8.48 3.33
C ILE A 156 1.89 8.77 4.26
N THR A 157 0.67 8.70 3.73
CA THR A 157 -0.55 8.93 4.50
C THR A 157 -1.30 7.62 4.66
N LEU A 158 -1.43 7.11 5.89
CA LEU A 158 -2.23 5.93 6.18
C LEU A 158 -3.70 6.30 6.37
N TYR A 159 -4.57 5.63 5.61
CA TYR A 159 -6.01 5.84 5.68
C TYR A 159 -6.75 4.66 6.34
N PRO A 160 -7.74 4.94 7.21
CA PRO A 160 -8.66 3.92 7.70
C PRO A 160 -9.45 3.30 6.55
N THR A 161 -9.78 2.03 6.68
CA THR A 161 -10.89 1.43 5.93
C THR A 161 -12.18 1.56 6.75
N ALA A 162 -13.34 1.58 6.09
CA ALA A 162 -14.63 1.66 6.78
C ALA A 162 -14.88 0.51 7.78
N GLN A 163 -14.14 -0.60 7.67
CA GLN A 163 -14.18 -1.76 8.56
C GLN A 163 -13.19 -1.69 9.74
N SER A 164 -12.22 -0.77 9.72
CA SER A 164 -11.28 -0.61 10.83
C SER A 164 -11.92 0.25 11.92
N ASP A 165 -12.08 -0.32 13.11
CA ASP A 165 -12.65 0.38 14.27
C ASP A 165 -11.79 1.59 14.66
N LYS A 166 -12.40 2.61 15.28
CA LYS A 166 -11.77 3.94 15.54
C LYS A 166 -10.48 3.88 16.39
N ASP A 167 -10.17 2.74 16.99
CA ASP A 167 -9.12 2.58 18.00
C ASP A 167 -7.69 2.34 17.46
N TRP A 168 -7.50 1.97 16.17
CA TRP A 168 -6.11 1.73 15.67
C TRP A 168 -5.28 3.02 15.60
N GLN A 169 -5.93 4.18 15.51
CA GLN A 169 -5.25 5.48 15.53
C GLN A 169 -4.48 5.69 16.84
N GLN A 170 -4.97 5.14 17.97
CA GLN A 170 -4.29 5.21 19.27
C GLN A 170 -3.10 4.26 19.35
N ALA A 171 -3.13 3.13 18.62
CA ALA A 171 -2.02 2.18 18.56
C ALA A 171 -0.81 2.79 17.80
N LEU A 172 -1.06 3.48 16.68
CA LEU A 172 -0.02 4.09 15.84
C LEU A 172 0.39 5.52 16.26
N ALA A 173 -0.42 6.21 17.08
CA ALA A 173 -0.05 7.48 17.69
C ALA A 173 1.07 7.37 18.73
N LYS A 174 1.43 6.13 19.14
CA LYS A 174 2.66 5.91 19.91
C LYS A 174 3.84 6.14 18.96
N PRO A 175 4.75 7.09 19.25
CA PRO A 175 5.92 7.28 18.40
C PRO A 175 6.69 5.96 18.32
N VAL A 176 6.87 5.46 17.09
CA VAL A 176 7.71 4.29 16.81
C VAL A 176 9.13 4.67 17.20
N LYS A 177 9.54 4.28 18.40
CA LYS A 177 10.93 4.45 18.85
C LYS A 177 11.77 3.43 18.12
N TRP A 178 12.48 3.88 17.09
CA TRP A 178 13.57 3.12 16.50
C TRP A 178 14.70 3.05 17.52
N THR A 179 14.73 2.00 18.35
CA THR A 179 15.92 1.70 19.16
C THR A 179 17.00 1.22 18.21
N GLN A 180 18.10 1.99 18.14
CA GLN A 180 19.35 1.64 17.47
C GLN A 180 20.02 0.44 18.13
#